data_AF-A0A1G3QL38-F1
#
_entry.id   AF-A0A1G3QL38-F1
#
_cell.length_a   1.000
_cell.length_b   1.000
_cell.length_c   1.000
_cell.angle_alpha   90.00
_cell.angle_beta   90.00
_cell.angle_gamma   90.00
#
_symmetry.space_group_name_H-M   'P 1'
#
loop_
_entity.id
_entity.type
_entity.pdbx_description
1 polymer ?
#
loop_
_entity_poly.entity_id
_entity_poly.type
_entity_poly.pdbx_seq_one_letter_code
_entity_poly.pdbx_strand_id
1 'polypeptide(L)'
;MMNTKRIARIMPVLLIGVLMSRVSVEKAHSADPYPEGKTSPGEVRYDLDVFRKWMSFDEPEKTQHVYSDVRLSSVAPYAGEQYPRLLIERYTANASRMTDDNGLLQSIYSWDFSKAKASVLTVDRKTKDTLSKIYAMMDGDIPGLFRYLGKRGLDSYELNEKENIPAGKDVRIKYTTILEMLFAGSDHFRERECELAVANRLAEYCFGVDTWPAFKKILDARNTRPIGRFAYSTIWYYLSGTGWKHWHRNTILGLKREFKAGSRVVYIAGGNDVYQLIKTGIYDIEVIDPLLPSQPRFYAEGWDFLIKKNGIGDEIILNFDRGPKAQSAHPHLVMRRARYEEGKTFTALLHTGNKEDIQSSTTTWEIFNRDTAGRLGRLVINRRFCRQDDFTSGNGRALVMSFNELFFVATPDREKSWGIDPEKFSPDFKMYVKQLRKPVPRGMILNIRKGEQGSWRFLSLGSEVN
;
A
#
# COMPACT_ATOMS: atom_id res chain seq x y z
N MET A 1 -11.02 -17.53 69.37
CA MET A 1 -12.30 -16.81 69.55
C MET A 1 -13.27 -17.30 68.49
N MET A 2 -14.48 -17.64 68.95
CA MET A 2 -15.74 -18.06 68.29
C MET A 2 -15.85 -17.98 66.76
N ASN A 3 -16.26 -19.03 66.03
CA ASN A 3 -17.66 -19.53 65.83
C ASN A 3 -18.61 -18.42 65.30
N THR A 4 -19.48 -18.56 64.28
CA THR A 4 -20.15 -19.73 63.69
C THR A 4 -21.02 -19.30 62.48
N LYS A 5 -21.23 -20.24 61.54
CA LYS A 5 -22.49 -20.64 60.84
C LYS A 5 -23.22 -19.74 59.82
N ARG A 6 -23.28 -20.30 58.59
CA ARG A 6 -24.46 -20.67 57.76
C ARG A 6 -25.84 -20.14 58.20
N ILE A 7 -26.61 -19.60 57.24
CA ILE A 7 -28.05 -19.87 57.06
C ILE A 7 -28.41 -19.87 55.56
N ALA A 8 -29.02 -20.98 55.12
CA ALA A 8 -29.84 -21.08 53.91
C ALA A 8 -31.28 -20.69 54.26
N ARG A 9 -32.04 -20.08 53.32
CA ARG A 9 -33.49 -19.96 53.45
C ARG A 9 -34.22 -20.27 52.14
N ILE A 10 -35.25 -21.07 52.33
CA ILE A 10 -36.26 -21.58 51.40
C ILE A 10 -37.38 -20.53 51.23
N MET A 11 -38.10 -20.67 50.11
CA MET A 11 -39.24 -19.92 49.54
C MET A 11 -40.37 -19.48 50.52
N PRO A 12 -41.31 -18.67 50.00
CA PRO A 12 -42.63 -19.27 49.78
C PRO A 12 -43.31 -18.92 48.43
N VAL A 13 -44.25 -19.81 48.11
CA VAL A 13 -45.25 -19.84 47.04
C VAL A 13 -46.26 -18.70 47.16
N LEU A 14 -46.72 -18.17 46.02
CA LEU A 14 -48.08 -17.61 45.92
C LEU A 14 -48.70 -17.96 44.56
N LEU A 15 -49.92 -18.50 44.65
CA LEU A 15 -50.79 -19.04 43.61
C LEU A 15 -52.03 -18.13 43.55
N ILE A 16 -52.48 -17.75 42.34
CA ILE A 16 -53.82 -17.26 41.89
C ILE A 16 -53.58 -16.92 40.40
N GLY A 17 -54.34 -17.28 39.37
CA GLY A 17 -55.68 -17.86 39.24
C GLY A 17 -56.38 -17.17 38.06
N VAL A 18 -56.56 -17.90 36.94
CA VAL A 18 -57.69 -17.84 35.97
C VAL A 18 -57.84 -16.58 35.06
N LEU A 19 -57.71 -16.75 33.73
CA LEU A 19 -58.86 -16.78 32.79
C LEU A 19 -58.44 -17.03 31.34
N MET A 20 -59.26 -17.84 30.67
CA MET A 20 -59.21 -18.19 29.26
C MET A 20 -59.51 -16.99 28.35
N SER A 21 -58.83 -16.91 27.20
CA SER A 21 -59.51 -16.57 25.94
C SER A 21 -58.80 -17.26 24.78
N ARG A 22 -59.55 -18.14 24.11
CA ARG A 22 -59.24 -18.65 22.78
C ARG A 22 -59.60 -17.56 21.78
N VAL A 23 -58.65 -17.14 20.96
CA VAL A 23 -58.93 -16.60 19.63
C VAL A 23 -57.97 -17.29 18.66
N SER A 24 -58.53 -18.17 17.85
CA SER A 24 -57.95 -18.63 16.59
C SER A 24 -58.27 -17.62 15.49
N VAL A 25 -57.66 -17.78 14.31
CA VAL A 25 -57.75 -16.96 13.07
C VAL A 25 -56.57 -15.96 13.01
N GLU A 26 -55.65 -15.93 12.05
CA GLU A 26 -55.52 -16.57 10.74
C GLU A 26 -54.04 -16.52 10.30
N LYS A 27 -53.60 -17.48 9.48
CA LYS A 27 -52.28 -17.49 8.85
C LYS A 27 -52.17 -16.36 7.83
N ALA A 28 -51.20 -15.47 8.01
CA ALA A 28 -50.59 -14.70 6.92
C ALA A 28 -49.11 -15.09 6.83
N HIS A 29 -48.76 -15.81 5.77
CA HIS A 29 -47.38 -16.07 5.38
C HIS A 29 -46.74 -14.76 4.87
N SER A 30 -45.95 -14.10 5.72
CA SER A 30 -44.86 -13.24 5.26
C SER A 30 -43.55 -13.91 5.65
N ALA A 31 -42.80 -14.34 4.65
CA ALA A 31 -41.52 -15.01 4.81
C ALA A 31 -40.48 -14.04 5.41
N ASP A 32 -40.21 -14.21 6.71
CA ASP A 32 -38.95 -13.79 7.33
C ASP A 32 -37.82 -14.66 6.75
N PRO A 33 -36.72 -14.09 6.21
CA PRO A 33 -35.67 -14.88 5.57
C PRO A 33 -34.62 -15.41 6.57
N TYR A 34 -34.84 -15.29 7.87
CA TYR A 34 -33.89 -15.77 8.87
C TYR A 34 -34.43 -17.05 9.53
N PRO A 35 -33.84 -18.23 9.29
CA PRO A 35 -34.11 -19.36 10.14
C PRO A 35 -33.52 -19.05 11.52
N GLU A 36 -34.36 -19.14 12.56
CA GLU A 36 -33.96 -19.19 13.96
C GLU A 36 -33.14 -20.47 14.23
N GLY A 37 -31.92 -20.51 13.71
CA GLY A 37 -30.87 -21.37 14.22
C GLY A 37 -30.19 -20.62 15.35
N LYS A 38 -30.09 -21.22 16.54
CA LYS A 38 -29.23 -20.75 17.62
C LYS A 38 -27.78 -20.68 17.11
N THR A 39 -27.39 -19.54 16.54
CA THR A 39 -25.99 -19.25 16.23
C THR A 39 -25.26 -19.12 17.57
N SER A 40 -24.16 -19.85 17.74
CA SER A 40 -23.22 -19.58 18.83
C SER A 40 -22.92 -18.07 18.88
N PRO A 41 -22.75 -17.46 20.07
CA PRO A 41 -22.36 -16.06 20.15
C PRO A 41 -21.10 -15.85 19.29
N GLY A 42 -21.17 -14.90 18.36
CA GLY A 42 -20.03 -14.58 17.49
C GLY A 42 -18.80 -14.16 18.28
N GLU A 43 -17.62 -14.36 17.71
CA GLU A 43 -16.37 -13.96 18.35
C GLU A 43 -16.19 -12.44 18.25
N VAL A 44 -15.89 -11.78 19.37
CA VAL A 44 -15.61 -10.34 19.41
C VAL A 44 -14.10 -10.13 19.48
N ARG A 45 -13.54 -9.41 18.49
CA ARG A 45 -12.14 -8.99 18.45
C ARG A 45 -12.00 -7.47 18.44
N TYR A 46 -10.83 -6.97 18.81
CA TYR A 46 -10.48 -5.57 18.61
C TYR A 46 -9.69 -5.40 17.32
N ASP A 47 -9.67 -4.17 16.79
CA ASP A 47 -8.85 -3.81 15.64
C ASP A 47 -7.37 -4.18 15.79
N LEU A 48 -6.78 -4.05 16.97
CA LEU A 48 -5.40 -4.48 17.22
C LEU A 48 -5.18 -5.98 17.05
N ASP A 49 -6.20 -6.83 17.17
CA ASP A 49 -6.08 -8.28 17.00
C ASP A 49 -6.13 -8.66 15.51
N VAL A 50 -6.87 -7.88 14.72
CA VAL A 50 -7.10 -8.16 13.29
C VAL A 50 -6.11 -7.39 12.39
N PHE A 51 -5.76 -6.17 12.78
CA PHE A 51 -4.97 -5.23 12.00
C PHE A 51 -3.60 -4.93 12.64
N ARG A 52 -3.14 -5.74 13.62
CA ARG A 52 -1.89 -5.54 14.38
C ARG A 52 -0.72 -5.08 13.50
N LYS A 53 -0.47 -5.82 12.41
CA LYS A 53 0.64 -5.56 11.48
C LYS A 53 0.69 -4.12 10.98
N TRP A 54 -0.46 -3.48 10.81
CA TRP A 54 -0.58 -2.12 10.27
C TRP A 54 -0.58 -1.04 11.34
N MET A 55 -0.78 -1.44 12.59
CA MET A 55 -0.91 -0.57 13.76
C MET A 55 0.27 -0.70 14.71
N SER A 56 1.11 -1.73 14.57
CA SER A 56 2.15 -2.06 15.54
C SER A 56 3.10 -0.88 15.74
N PHE A 57 3.28 -0.48 17.00
CA PHE A 57 4.29 0.49 17.40
C PHE A 57 5.65 -0.18 17.64
N ASP A 58 5.65 -1.50 17.87
CA ASP A 58 6.85 -2.30 18.15
C ASP A 58 7.61 -2.66 16.87
N GLU A 59 6.96 -2.55 15.71
CA GLU A 59 7.56 -2.78 14.38
C GLU A 59 7.25 -1.59 13.44
N PRO A 60 7.82 -0.39 13.68
CA PRO A 60 7.56 0.81 12.89
C PRO A 60 7.77 0.61 11.39
N GLU A 61 8.68 -0.28 11.02
CA GLU A 61 8.96 -0.66 9.64
C GLU A 61 7.88 -1.52 8.99
N LYS A 62 6.87 -1.98 9.73
CA LYS A 62 5.71 -2.72 9.20
C LYS A 62 4.41 -1.94 9.28
N THR A 63 4.38 -0.87 10.07
CA THR A 63 3.23 0.03 10.24
C THR A 63 2.83 0.72 8.94
N GLN A 64 1.52 0.90 8.75
CA GLN A 64 1.02 1.71 7.64
C GLN A 64 1.05 3.18 8.00
N HIS A 65 1.50 3.98 7.05
CA HIS A 65 1.54 5.43 7.19
C HIS A 65 0.82 6.07 6.01
N VAL A 66 0.15 7.19 6.31
CA VAL A 66 -0.46 8.07 5.31
C VAL A 66 0.47 9.27 5.17
N TYR A 67 1.15 9.36 4.05
CA TYR A 67 2.11 10.43 3.79
C TYR A 67 1.50 11.53 2.92
N SER A 68 1.97 12.75 3.14
CA SER A 68 1.59 13.89 2.31
C SER A 68 2.59 14.08 1.18
N ASP A 69 2.16 14.74 0.10
CA ASP A 69 3.11 15.19 -0.92
C ASP A 69 4.00 16.29 -0.31
N VAL A 70 5.31 16.06 -0.31
CA VAL A 70 6.28 17.00 0.23
C VAL A 70 6.85 17.84 -0.91
N ARG A 71 6.91 19.16 -0.69
CA ARG A 71 7.61 20.09 -1.58
C ARG A 71 9.11 19.96 -1.35
N LEU A 72 9.81 19.24 -2.21
CA LEU A 72 11.22 18.89 -2.01
C LEU A 72 12.13 20.13 -1.99
N SER A 73 11.78 21.16 -2.76
CA SER A 73 12.48 22.45 -2.76
C SER A 73 12.44 23.20 -1.42
N SER A 74 11.52 22.84 -0.52
CA SER A 74 11.41 23.40 0.82
C SER A 74 12.15 22.58 1.90
N VAL A 75 12.67 21.41 1.52
CA VAL A 75 13.39 20.53 2.44
C VAL A 75 14.85 20.93 2.42
N ALA A 76 15.41 21.24 3.59
CA ALA A 76 16.83 21.50 3.77
C ALA A 76 17.41 20.50 4.78
N PRO A 77 17.43 19.18 4.47
CA PRO A 77 17.93 18.19 5.43
C PRO A 77 19.42 18.42 5.69
N TYR A 78 20.17 18.94 4.71
CA TYR A 78 21.56 19.40 4.83
C TYR A 78 21.79 20.54 5.82
N ALA A 79 20.73 21.18 6.32
CA ALA A 79 20.81 22.19 7.37
C ALA A 79 20.82 21.56 8.78
N GLY A 80 20.48 20.27 8.91
CA GLY A 80 20.55 19.56 10.18
C GLY A 80 21.98 19.20 10.56
N GLU A 81 22.34 19.38 11.83
CA GLU A 81 23.68 19.09 12.36
C GLU A 81 24.11 17.62 12.20
N GLN A 82 23.13 16.70 12.13
CA GLN A 82 23.40 15.27 11.95
C GLN A 82 23.59 14.84 10.49
N TYR A 83 23.25 15.70 9.51
CA TYR A 83 23.29 15.33 8.09
C TYR A 83 24.69 14.84 7.65
N PRO A 84 25.80 15.57 7.91
CA PRO A 84 27.14 15.12 7.56
C PRO A 84 27.49 13.73 8.10
N ARG A 85 27.17 13.49 9.38
CA ARG A 85 27.45 12.24 10.07
C ARG A 85 26.68 11.08 9.43
N LEU A 86 25.37 11.24 9.28
CA LEU A 86 24.49 10.20 8.71
C LEU A 86 24.83 9.92 7.24
N LEU A 87 25.22 10.95 6.48
CA LEU A 87 25.68 10.81 5.11
C LEU A 87 26.94 9.92 5.03
N ILE A 88 27.93 10.18 5.89
CA ILE A 88 29.17 9.40 5.95
C ILE A 88 28.90 7.98 6.42
N GLU A 89 28.03 7.78 7.41
CA GLU A 89 27.64 6.45 7.90
C GLU A 89 26.99 5.62 6.78
N ARG A 90 26.01 6.19 6.06
CA ARG A 90 25.35 5.53 4.92
C ARG A 90 26.31 5.22 3.78
N TYR A 91 27.22 6.16 3.49
CA TYR A 91 28.25 5.94 2.48
C TYR A 91 29.17 4.79 2.86
N THR A 92 29.70 4.82 4.08
CA THR A 92 30.66 3.82 4.58
C THR A 92 30.04 2.42 4.59
N ALA A 93 28.79 2.30 5.02
CA ALA A 93 28.07 1.03 5.02
C ALA A 93 27.87 0.42 3.61
N ASN A 94 27.96 1.24 2.55
CA ASN A 94 27.70 0.82 1.18
C ASN A 94 28.89 1.10 0.24
N ALA A 95 30.07 1.45 0.77
CA ALA A 95 31.17 2.00 -0.02
C ALA A 95 31.61 1.05 -1.15
N SER A 96 31.69 -0.26 -0.87
CA SER A 96 32.04 -1.30 -1.86
C SER A 96 31.07 -1.41 -3.05
N ARG A 97 29.85 -0.87 -2.91
CA ARG A 97 28.81 -0.86 -3.95
C ARG A 97 28.74 0.48 -4.70
N MET A 98 29.51 1.47 -4.26
CA MET A 98 29.51 2.83 -4.79
C MET A 98 30.88 3.27 -5.33
N THR A 99 31.89 2.39 -5.29
CA THR A 99 33.29 2.69 -5.63
C THR A 99 33.48 3.23 -7.06
N ASP A 100 32.57 2.90 -7.98
CA ASP A 100 32.63 3.34 -9.38
C ASP A 100 31.92 4.68 -9.64
N ASP A 101 31.20 5.20 -8.64
CA ASP A 101 30.39 6.41 -8.74
C ASP A 101 30.99 7.59 -7.99
N ASN A 102 32.28 7.50 -7.66
CA ASN A 102 33.03 8.60 -7.09
C ASN A 102 32.82 9.88 -7.91
N GLY A 103 32.73 9.80 -9.24
CA GLY A 103 32.44 10.96 -10.10
C GLY A 103 31.07 11.62 -9.82
N LEU A 104 29.99 10.83 -9.72
CA LEU A 104 28.66 11.34 -9.42
C LEU A 104 28.58 11.88 -7.98
N LEU A 105 29.08 11.13 -7.01
CA LEU A 105 29.04 11.55 -5.60
C LEU A 105 29.92 12.78 -5.36
N GLN A 106 31.12 12.84 -5.94
CA GLN A 106 31.98 14.05 -5.91
C GLN A 106 31.36 15.23 -6.64
N SER A 107 30.47 14.98 -7.60
CA SER A 107 29.76 16.03 -8.31
C SER A 107 28.67 16.70 -7.46
N ILE A 108 28.10 15.94 -6.52
CA ILE A 108 27.04 16.35 -5.60
C ILE A 108 27.65 16.91 -4.31
N TYR A 109 28.64 16.20 -3.76
CA TYR A 109 29.30 16.48 -2.50
C TYR A 109 30.76 16.86 -2.77
N SER A 110 31.24 18.00 -2.30
CA SER A 110 32.67 18.37 -2.41
C SER A 110 33.60 17.54 -1.51
N TRP A 111 33.17 16.36 -1.07
CA TRP A 111 33.87 15.55 -0.07
C TRP A 111 34.56 14.35 -0.71
N ASP A 112 35.76 14.07 -0.24
CA ASP A 112 36.40 12.77 -0.42
C ASP A 112 35.90 11.83 0.68
N PHE A 113 34.82 11.11 0.40
CA PHE A 113 34.20 10.20 1.37
C PHE A 113 35.15 9.11 1.89
N SER A 114 36.20 8.76 1.13
CA SER A 114 37.21 7.79 1.57
C SER A 114 38.11 8.31 2.69
N LYS A 115 38.18 9.64 2.87
CA LYS A 115 38.97 10.33 3.90
C LYS A 115 38.09 11.08 4.90
N ALA A 116 36.79 11.17 4.65
CA ALA A 116 35.85 11.83 5.53
C ALA A 116 35.72 11.05 6.84
N LYS A 117 36.04 11.70 7.95
CA LYS A 117 35.77 11.15 9.29
C LYS A 117 34.33 11.48 9.68
N ALA A 118 33.68 10.60 10.43
CA ALA A 118 32.32 10.85 10.95
C ALA A 118 32.20 12.14 11.80
N SER A 119 33.33 12.74 12.19
CA SER A 119 33.44 14.03 12.88
C SER A 119 33.38 15.27 11.95
N VAL A 120 33.05 15.14 10.66
CA VAL A 120 32.82 16.31 9.78
C VAL A 120 31.57 17.04 10.28
N LEU A 121 31.73 18.27 10.78
CA LEU A 121 30.67 18.98 11.49
C LEU A 121 29.73 19.79 10.59
N THR A 122 30.09 20.11 9.34
CA THR A 122 29.31 21.05 8.52
C THR A 122 29.34 20.75 7.02
N VAL A 123 28.18 20.92 6.36
CA VAL A 123 28.06 20.96 4.90
C VAL A 123 28.54 22.30 4.35
N ASP A 124 29.48 22.27 3.41
CA ASP A 124 30.02 23.48 2.77
C ASP A 124 28.99 24.16 1.84
N ARG A 125 29.21 25.44 1.52
CA ARG A 125 28.28 26.24 0.71
C ARG A 125 28.03 25.65 -0.69
N LYS A 126 29.06 25.12 -1.35
CA LYS A 126 28.95 24.56 -2.69
C LYS A 126 28.07 23.30 -2.69
N THR A 127 28.23 22.45 -1.68
CA THR A 127 27.38 21.28 -1.48
C THR A 127 25.93 21.71 -1.20
N LYS A 128 25.70 22.71 -0.32
CA LYS A 128 24.35 23.26 -0.04
C LYS A 128 23.67 23.78 -1.31
N ASP A 129 24.37 24.58 -2.11
CA ASP A 129 23.85 25.14 -3.36
C ASP A 129 23.53 24.02 -4.38
N THR A 130 24.36 22.97 -4.41
CA THR A 130 24.15 21.81 -5.28
C THR A 130 22.93 21.00 -4.86
N LEU A 131 22.80 20.68 -3.57
CA LEU A 131 21.64 19.97 -3.03
C LEU A 131 20.34 20.76 -3.23
N SER A 132 20.36 22.07 -2.99
CA SER A 132 19.21 22.96 -3.23
C SER A 132 18.72 22.89 -4.68
N LYS A 133 19.66 22.89 -5.64
CA LYS A 133 19.33 22.72 -7.07
C LYS A 133 18.75 21.35 -7.36
N ILE A 134 19.34 20.29 -6.81
CA ILE A 134 18.86 18.91 -6.98
C ILE A 134 17.43 18.78 -6.46
N TYR A 135 17.13 19.27 -5.26
CA TYR A 135 15.78 19.21 -4.70
C TYR A 135 14.77 20.03 -5.52
N ALA A 136 15.15 21.20 -6.02
CA ALA A 136 14.29 21.98 -6.92
C ALA A 136 13.97 21.21 -8.21
N MET A 137 14.96 20.55 -8.82
CA MET A 137 14.74 19.71 -10.01
C MET A 137 13.88 18.49 -9.69
N MET A 138 14.13 17.81 -8.55
CA MET A 138 13.29 16.69 -8.11
C MET A 138 11.84 17.11 -7.85
N ASP A 139 11.59 18.35 -7.44
CA ASP A 139 10.25 18.85 -7.10
C ASP A 139 9.39 19.14 -8.33
N GLY A 140 9.99 19.70 -9.39
CA GLY A 140 9.24 20.23 -10.54
C GLY A 140 9.90 20.14 -11.92
N ASP A 141 11.14 19.66 -12.06
CA ASP A 141 11.86 19.55 -13.33
C ASP A 141 12.63 18.22 -13.42
N ILE A 142 11.90 17.10 -13.46
CA ILE A 142 12.49 15.77 -13.68
C ILE A 142 13.34 15.70 -14.96
N PRO A 143 12.94 16.29 -16.11
CA PRO A 143 13.82 16.41 -17.27
C PRO A 143 15.16 17.10 -16.96
N GLY A 144 15.12 18.19 -16.19
CA GLY A 144 16.30 18.90 -15.73
C GLY A 144 17.18 18.06 -14.82
N LEU A 145 16.57 17.31 -13.89
CA LEU A 145 17.27 16.34 -13.05
C LEU A 145 18.02 15.32 -13.90
N PHE A 146 17.37 14.73 -14.90
CA PHE A 146 18.00 13.74 -15.78
C PHE A 146 19.14 14.34 -16.61
N ARG A 147 18.98 15.55 -17.16
CA ARG A 147 20.08 16.27 -17.82
C ARG A 147 21.24 16.56 -16.86
N TYR A 148 20.94 16.94 -15.63
CA TYR A 148 21.94 17.20 -14.59
C TYR A 148 22.74 15.92 -14.28
N LEU A 149 22.04 14.82 -14.00
CA LEU A 149 22.65 13.53 -13.71
C LEU A 149 23.48 13.01 -14.90
N GLY A 150 22.94 13.10 -16.12
CA GLY A 150 23.66 12.71 -17.34
C GLY A 150 25.00 13.44 -17.50
N LYS A 151 25.00 14.77 -17.33
CA LYS A 151 26.24 15.60 -17.35
C LYS A 151 27.25 15.26 -16.25
N ARG A 152 26.83 14.53 -15.22
CA ARG A 152 27.70 14.10 -14.10
C ARG A 152 28.06 12.61 -14.17
N GLY A 153 27.86 11.97 -15.32
CA GLY A 153 28.38 10.63 -15.61
C GLY A 153 27.34 9.52 -15.68
N LEU A 154 26.05 9.78 -15.45
CA LEU A 154 25.01 8.76 -15.70
C LEU A 154 24.68 8.57 -17.19
N ASP A 155 25.18 9.44 -18.06
CA ASP A 155 25.11 9.26 -19.51
C ASP A 155 26.43 8.66 -20.01
N SER A 156 26.59 7.34 -19.88
CA SER A 156 27.83 6.62 -20.17
C SER A 156 27.55 5.22 -20.73
N TYR A 157 28.19 4.91 -21.86
CA TYR A 157 28.18 3.56 -22.43
C TYR A 157 28.90 2.58 -21.51
N GLU A 158 30.04 2.98 -20.94
CA GLU A 158 30.85 2.15 -20.05
C GLU A 158 30.05 1.75 -18.81
N LEU A 159 29.38 2.72 -18.17
CA LEU A 159 28.51 2.48 -17.03
C LEU A 159 27.33 1.58 -17.44
N ASN A 160 26.73 1.83 -18.60
CA ASN A 160 25.65 1.00 -19.09
C ASN A 160 26.06 -0.48 -19.24
N GLU A 161 27.23 -0.77 -19.82
CA GLU A 161 27.72 -2.14 -19.99
C GLU A 161 28.03 -2.80 -18.65
N LYS A 162 28.65 -2.06 -17.73
CA LYS A 162 28.98 -2.56 -16.38
C LYS A 162 27.73 -2.92 -15.59
N GLU A 163 26.68 -2.12 -15.69
CA GLU A 163 25.40 -2.35 -15.00
C GLU A 163 24.46 -3.31 -15.75
N ASN A 164 24.87 -3.81 -16.91
CA ASN A 164 24.08 -4.74 -17.73
C ASN A 164 24.18 -6.20 -17.24
N ILE A 165 24.80 -6.45 -16.08
CA ILE A 165 25.04 -7.79 -15.53
C ILE A 165 23.77 -8.30 -14.81
N PRO A 166 23.43 -9.61 -14.87
CA PRO A 166 22.15 -10.17 -14.39
C PRO A 166 21.86 -10.00 -12.89
N ALA A 167 22.78 -9.47 -12.08
CA ALA A 167 22.60 -9.25 -10.65
C ALA A 167 22.05 -7.84 -10.35
N GLY A 168 20.84 -7.51 -10.85
CA GLY A 168 20.20 -6.19 -10.64
C GLY A 168 19.96 -5.78 -9.17
N LYS A 169 20.35 -6.60 -8.18
CA LYS A 169 20.35 -6.26 -6.76
C LYS A 169 21.35 -5.14 -6.44
N ASP A 170 22.55 -5.16 -7.02
CA ASP A 170 23.58 -4.17 -6.69
C ASP A 170 23.25 -2.81 -7.30
N VAL A 171 22.69 -2.79 -8.51
CA VAL A 171 22.21 -1.56 -9.17
C VAL A 171 21.06 -0.93 -8.41
N ARG A 172 20.10 -1.74 -7.91
CA ARG A 172 19.02 -1.26 -7.05
C ARG A 172 19.56 -0.58 -5.80
N ILE A 173 20.41 -1.29 -5.06
CA ILE A 173 20.98 -0.81 -3.81
C ILE A 173 21.77 0.48 -4.05
N LYS A 174 22.59 0.53 -5.09
CA LYS A 174 23.34 1.72 -5.49
C LYS A 174 22.44 2.95 -5.62
N TYR A 175 21.40 2.87 -6.46
CA TYR A 175 20.56 4.02 -6.75
C TYR A 175 19.63 4.41 -5.60
N THR A 176 19.19 3.44 -4.79
CA THR A 176 18.42 3.74 -3.57
C THR A 176 19.32 4.41 -2.52
N THR A 177 20.56 3.94 -2.34
CA THR A 177 21.51 4.54 -1.40
C THR A 177 21.83 5.99 -1.77
N ILE A 178 21.99 6.30 -3.06
CA ILE A 178 22.17 7.70 -3.51
C ILE A 178 21.00 8.57 -3.06
N LEU A 179 19.77 8.08 -3.16
CA LEU A 179 18.59 8.83 -2.71
C LEU A 179 18.52 8.96 -1.19
N GLU A 180 18.81 7.87 -0.46
CA GLU A 180 18.88 7.88 1.01
C GLU A 180 19.94 8.88 1.50
N MET A 181 21.09 8.98 0.83
CA MET A 181 22.13 9.96 1.12
C MET A 181 21.62 11.40 0.93
N LEU A 182 20.84 11.67 -0.12
CA LEU A 182 20.29 13.00 -0.38
C LEU A 182 19.36 13.47 0.74
N PHE A 183 18.64 12.58 1.42
CA PHE A 183 17.68 12.95 2.47
C PHE A 183 18.14 12.60 3.90
N ALA A 184 19.41 12.26 4.10
CA ALA A 184 19.96 11.83 5.39
C ALA A 184 19.60 12.77 6.55
N GLY A 185 18.91 12.28 7.57
CA GLY A 185 18.38 13.07 8.67
C GLY A 185 17.99 12.21 9.86
N SER A 186 17.82 12.86 11.01
CA SER A 186 17.44 12.18 12.26
C SER A 186 15.98 11.75 12.31
N ASP A 187 15.12 12.35 11.48
CA ASP A 187 13.70 12.03 11.38
C ASP A 187 13.43 11.09 10.20
N HIS A 188 13.51 9.78 10.45
CA HIS A 188 13.26 8.75 9.44
C HIS A 188 11.90 8.84 8.76
N PHE A 189 10.87 9.34 9.44
CA PHE A 189 9.55 9.51 8.83
C PHE A 189 9.61 10.59 7.75
N ARG A 190 10.28 11.71 8.05
CA ARG A 190 10.48 12.81 7.11
C ARG A 190 11.35 12.43 5.92
N GLU A 191 12.38 11.62 6.13
CA GLU A 191 13.19 11.06 5.03
C GLU A 191 12.31 10.26 4.07
N ARG A 192 11.53 9.32 4.61
CA ARG A 192 10.67 8.43 3.84
C ARG A 192 9.58 9.19 3.07
N GLU A 193 9.03 10.26 3.65
CA GLU A 193 8.14 11.17 2.92
C GLU A 193 8.79 11.78 1.67
N CYS A 194 10.03 12.25 1.79
CA CYS A 194 10.76 12.86 0.68
C CYS A 194 11.06 11.84 -0.42
N GLU A 195 11.49 10.64 -0.04
CA GLU A 195 11.81 9.57 -0.98
C GLU A 195 10.57 9.09 -1.75
N LEU A 196 9.44 8.91 -1.04
CA LEU A 196 8.15 8.61 -1.65
C LEU A 196 7.70 9.73 -2.61
N ALA A 197 7.93 10.98 -2.25
CA ALA A 197 7.60 12.15 -3.08
C ALA A 197 8.44 12.19 -4.37
N VAL A 198 9.73 11.82 -4.30
CA VAL A 198 10.59 11.65 -5.49
C VAL A 198 10.10 10.50 -6.36
N ALA A 199 9.87 9.33 -5.77
CA ALA A 199 9.42 8.15 -6.50
C ALA A 199 8.08 8.38 -7.23
N ASN A 200 7.16 9.13 -6.59
CA ASN A 200 5.92 9.57 -7.21
C ASN A 200 6.14 10.42 -8.47
N ARG A 201 6.99 11.44 -8.38
CA ARG A 201 7.29 12.35 -9.50
C ARG A 201 8.03 11.62 -10.62
N LEU A 202 8.93 10.71 -10.28
CA LEU A 202 9.58 9.83 -11.24
C LEU A 202 8.57 8.92 -11.94
N ALA A 203 7.64 8.27 -11.22
CA ALA A 203 6.61 7.44 -11.84
C ALA A 203 5.72 8.24 -12.80
N GLU A 204 5.30 9.45 -12.39
CA GLU A 204 4.55 10.36 -13.25
C GLU A 204 5.33 10.73 -14.53
N TYR A 205 6.61 11.07 -14.41
CA TYR A 205 7.42 11.42 -15.58
C TYR A 205 7.69 10.20 -16.47
N CYS A 206 8.12 9.09 -15.86
CA CYS A 206 8.54 7.89 -16.56
C CYS A 206 7.39 7.18 -17.27
N PHE A 207 6.14 7.29 -16.80
CA PHE A 207 5.01 6.56 -17.39
C PHE A 207 3.84 7.45 -17.82
N GLY A 208 3.85 8.73 -17.47
CA GLY A 208 2.82 9.69 -17.85
C GLY A 208 2.59 9.73 -19.37
N VAL A 209 1.35 9.97 -19.78
CA VAL A 209 0.95 9.95 -21.20
C VAL A 209 1.75 10.96 -22.01
N ASP A 210 1.90 12.18 -21.47
CA ASP A 210 2.57 13.28 -22.16
C ASP A 210 4.11 13.21 -22.06
N THR A 211 4.63 12.56 -21.02
CA THR A 211 6.07 12.51 -20.72
C THR A 211 6.74 11.23 -21.25
N TRP A 212 5.97 10.17 -21.50
CA TRP A 212 6.48 8.89 -22.01
C TRP A 212 7.33 9.04 -23.29
N PRO A 213 6.95 9.82 -24.33
CA PRO A 213 7.78 9.92 -25.52
C PRO A 213 9.19 10.46 -25.24
N ALA A 214 9.32 11.40 -24.30
CA ALA A 214 10.62 11.93 -23.89
C ALA A 214 11.42 10.91 -23.06
N PHE A 215 10.76 10.22 -22.13
CA PHE A 215 11.42 9.19 -21.33
C PHE A 215 11.81 7.96 -22.16
N LYS A 216 11.00 7.55 -23.13
CA LYS A 216 11.33 6.45 -24.05
C LYS A 216 12.62 6.72 -24.81
N LYS A 217 12.89 7.96 -25.24
CA LYS A 217 14.16 8.33 -25.88
C LYS A 217 15.37 8.09 -24.98
N ILE A 218 15.23 8.27 -23.66
CA ILE A 218 16.27 7.96 -22.66
C ILE A 218 16.51 6.44 -22.58
N LEU A 219 15.48 5.63 -22.73
CA LEU A 219 15.59 4.17 -22.68
C LEU A 219 16.14 3.58 -23.99
N ASP A 220 15.77 4.16 -25.13
CA ASP A 220 16.21 3.75 -26.47
C ASP A 220 17.72 3.99 -26.66
N ALA A 221 18.26 5.09 -26.11
CA ALA A 221 19.68 5.42 -26.20
C ALA A 221 20.50 4.67 -25.13
N ARG A 222 21.46 3.84 -25.56
CA ARG A 222 22.20 2.93 -24.68
C ARG A 222 22.99 3.64 -23.59
N ASN A 223 23.61 4.77 -23.90
CA ASN A 223 24.38 5.60 -22.98
C ASN A 223 23.53 6.19 -21.85
N THR A 224 22.26 6.52 -22.10
CA THR A 224 21.37 7.14 -21.11
C THR A 224 20.60 6.14 -20.24
N ARG A 225 20.76 4.83 -20.48
CA ARG A 225 20.11 3.77 -19.71
C ARG A 225 20.40 3.76 -18.20
N PRO A 226 21.59 4.15 -17.69
CA PRO A 226 21.81 4.29 -16.25
C PRO A 226 20.85 5.29 -15.59
N ILE A 227 20.44 6.36 -16.29
CA ILE A 227 19.38 7.28 -15.82
C ILE A 227 18.05 6.54 -15.69
N GLY A 228 17.71 5.68 -16.66
CA GLY A 228 16.54 4.80 -16.59
C GLY A 228 16.60 3.84 -15.39
N ARG A 229 17.78 3.22 -15.13
CA ARG A 229 18.01 2.35 -13.98
C ARG A 229 17.88 3.09 -12.64
N PHE A 230 18.36 4.33 -12.54
CA PHE A 230 18.13 5.20 -11.39
C PHE A 230 16.64 5.38 -11.13
N ALA A 231 15.90 5.84 -12.15
CA ALA A 231 14.47 6.08 -12.02
C ALA A 231 13.69 4.82 -11.64
N TYR A 232 13.93 3.70 -12.32
CA TYR A 232 13.25 2.43 -12.06
C TYR A 232 13.58 1.87 -10.67
N SER A 233 14.84 1.96 -10.23
CA SER A 233 15.23 1.49 -8.90
C SER A 233 14.55 2.29 -7.79
N THR A 234 14.47 3.61 -7.95
CA THR A 234 13.76 4.49 -7.02
C THR A 234 12.25 4.19 -7.01
N ILE A 235 11.62 4.14 -8.19
CA ILE A 235 10.18 3.83 -8.32
C ILE A 235 9.87 2.48 -7.66
N TRP A 236 10.62 1.43 -8.02
CA TRP A 236 10.43 0.10 -7.47
C TRP A 236 10.60 0.08 -5.97
N TYR A 237 11.72 0.58 -5.45
CA TYR A 237 12.03 0.46 -4.02
C TYR A 237 11.01 1.18 -3.16
N TYR A 238 10.65 2.41 -3.53
CA TYR A 238 9.78 3.25 -2.69
C TYR A 238 8.30 3.11 -2.98
N LEU A 239 7.86 2.54 -4.11
CA LEU A 239 6.43 2.34 -4.40
C LEU A 239 6.01 0.86 -4.30
N SER A 240 6.88 -0.09 -4.66
CA SER A 240 6.63 -1.53 -4.53
C SER A 240 7.37 -2.16 -3.35
N GLY A 241 8.71 -2.04 -3.28
CA GLY A 241 9.57 -2.81 -2.37
C GLY A 241 9.30 -2.55 -0.89
N THR A 242 9.52 -1.33 -0.43
CA THR A 242 9.25 -0.89 0.95
C THR A 242 7.97 -0.06 1.07
N GLY A 243 7.52 0.49 -0.07
CA GLY A 243 6.37 1.39 -0.20
C GLY A 243 4.99 0.75 -0.18
N TRP A 244 4.89 -0.55 -0.44
CA TRP A 244 3.61 -1.26 -0.60
C TRP A 244 2.63 -1.05 0.58
N LYS A 245 3.13 -0.86 1.79
CA LYS A 245 2.33 -0.66 3.01
C LYS A 245 1.79 0.77 3.16
N HIS A 246 2.37 1.75 2.47
CA HIS A 246 2.10 3.16 2.69
C HIS A 246 1.04 3.73 1.75
N TRP A 247 0.25 4.66 2.25
CA TRP A 247 -0.76 5.38 1.48
C TRP A 247 -0.30 6.80 1.17
N HIS A 248 -0.58 7.25 -0.05
CA HIS A 248 -0.52 8.66 -0.36
C HIS A 248 -1.84 9.35 0.06
N ARG A 249 -1.75 10.46 0.80
CA ARG A 249 -2.89 11.21 1.30
C ARG A 249 -3.88 11.61 0.20
N ASN A 250 -3.38 12.07 -0.94
CA ASN A 250 -4.25 12.46 -2.08
C ASN A 250 -5.07 11.29 -2.63
N THR A 251 -4.55 10.06 -2.59
CA THR A 251 -5.31 8.88 -3.04
C THR A 251 -6.46 8.58 -2.08
N ILE A 252 -6.20 8.57 -0.77
CA ILE A 252 -7.26 8.39 0.24
C ILE A 252 -8.33 9.49 0.12
N LEU A 253 -7.91 10.75 -0.01
CA LEU A 253 -8.85 11.87 -0.15
C LEU A 253 -9.63 11.82 -1.47
N GLY A 254 -9.00 11.36 -2.55
CA GLY A 254 -9.65 11.08 -3.84
C GLY A 254 -10.75 10.03 -3.68
N LEU A 255 -10.41 8.86 -3.12
CA LEU A 255 -11.36 7.79 -2.85
C LEU A 255 -12.50 8.23 -1.93
N LYS A 256 -12.22 9.03 -0.90
CA LYS A 256 -13.26 9.59 -0.03
C LYS A 256 -14.23 10.50 -0.79
N ARG A 257 -13.74 11.27 -1.77
CA ARG A 257 -14.61 12.09 -2.63
C ARG A 257 -15.48 11.23 -3.53
N GLU A 258 -14.92 10.21 -4.16
CA GLU A 258 -15.69 9.27 -5.01
C GLU A 258 -16.77 8.55 -4.18
N PHE A 259 -16.43 8.12 -2.95
CA PHE A 259 -17.38 7.52 -2.01
C PHE A 259 -18.52 8.47 -1.64
N LYS A 260 -18.20 9.72 -1.28
CA LYS A 260 -19.21 10.74 -1.01
C LYS A 260 -20.10 11.06 -2.22
N ALA A 261 -19.59 10.84 -3.43
CA ALA A 261 -20.37 10.96 -4.66
C ALA A 261 -21.21 9.70 -4.98
N GLY A 262 -21.26 8.72 -4.08
CA GLY A 262 -22.07 7.51 -4.20
C GLY A 262 -21.34 6.31 -4.81
N SER A 263 -20.02 6.41 -5.06
CA SER A 263 -19.26 5.27 -5.58
C SER A 263 -18.89 4.27 -4.49
N ARG A 264 -18.97 2.98 -4.80
CA ARG A 264 -18.30 1.93 -4.04
C ARG A 264 -16.80 1.95 -4.32
N VAL A 265 -15.98 1.87 -3.27
CA VAL A 265 -14.53 1.68 -3.45
C VAL A 265 -14.23 0.20 -3.67
N VAL A 266 -13.63 -0.14 -4.81
CA VAL A 266 -13.26 -1.52 -5.15
C VAL A 266 -11.75 -1.64 -5.06
N TYR A 267 -11.27 -2.35 -4.03
CA TYR A 267 -9.86 -2.57 -3.79
C TYR A 267 -9.46 -3.95 -4.30
N ILE A 268 -8.74 -3.96 -5.42
CA ILE A 268 -8.15 -5.18 -5.98
C ILE A 268 -6.86 -5.49 -5.21
N ALA A 269 -6.79 -6.68 -4.62
CA ALA A 269 -5.73 -7.14 -3.72
C ALA A 269 -5.50 -6.19 -2.53
N GLY A 270 -6.59 -5.71 -1.92
CA GLY A 270 -6.53 -4.79 -0.79
C GLY A 270 -6.15 -5.43 0.55
N GLY A 271 -6.45 -6.72 0.74
CA GLY A 271 -6.17 -7.42 2.00
C GLY A 271 -6.63 -6.63 3.24
N ASN A 272 -5.77 -6.56 4.25
CA ASN A 272 -6.03 -5.82 5.49
C ASN A 272 -5.83 -4.29 5.37
N ASP A 273 -5.46 -3.75 4.19
CA ASP A 273 -5.29 -2.30 3.98
C ASP A 273 -6.60 -1.52 4.09
N VAL A 274 -7.74 -2.22 4.11
CA VAL A 274 -9.08 -1.68 4.33
C VAL A 274 -9.20 -0.87 5.63
N TYR A 275 -8.35 -1.14 6.63
CA TYR A 275 -8.34 -0.37 7.89
C TYR A 275 -8.22 1.13 7.65
N GLN A 276 -7.35 1.57 6.74
CA GLN A 276 -7.15 3.00 6.45
C GLN A 276 -8.34 3.62 5.70
N LEU A 277 -9.02 2.85 4.84
CA LEU A 277 -10.24 3.29 4.17
C LEU A 277 -11.35 3.55 5.20
N ILE A 278 -11.57 2.59 6.10
CA ILE A 278 -12.60 2.68 7.16
C ILE A 278 -12.26 3.82 8.13
N LYS A 279 -10.99 3.94 8.57
CA LYS A 279 -10.52 5.06 9.42
C LYS A 279 -10.80 6.42 8.80
N THR A 280 -10.73 6.53 7.47
CA THR A 280 -10.96 7.79 6.75
C THR A 280 -12.45 8.05 6.49
N GLY A 281 -13.33 7.13 6.85
CA GLY A 281 -14.78 7.27 6.70
C GLY A 281 -15.32 6.78 5.36
N ILE A 282 -14.66 5.80 4.75
CA ILE A 282 -15.14 5.09 3.56
C ILE A 282 -15.72 3.76 4.04
N TYR A 283 -17.01 3.54 3.79
CA TYR A 283 -17.74 2.42 4.39
C TYR A 283 -18.44 1.50 3.39
N ASP A 284 -18.53 1.83 2.09
CA ASP A 284 -18.94 0.87 1.05
C ASP A 284 -17.69 0.42 0.27
N ILE A 285 -17.16 -0.73 0.66
CA ILE A 285 -15.90 -1.28 0.16
C ILE A 285 -16.16 -2.68 -0.39
N GLU A 286 -15.62 -2.95 -1.57
CA GLU A 286 -15.47 -4.29 -2.11
C GLU A 286 -13.98 -4.60 -2.23
N VAL A 287 -13.52 -5.68 -1.60
CA VAL A 287 -12.20 -6.22 -1.82
C VAL A 287 -12.34 -7.38 -2.79
N ILE A 288 -11.63 -7.31 -3.91
CA ILE A 288 -11.38 -8.47 -4.76
C ILE A 288 -10.03 -8.97 -4.33
N ASP A 289 -9.99 -10.12 -3.66
CA ASP A 289 -8.77 -10.80 -3.31
C ASP A 289 -8.46 -11.78 -4.46
N PRO A 290 -7.61 -11.38 -5.44
CA PRO A 290 -7.28 -12.21 -6.59
C PRO A 290 -6.57 -13.51 -6.21
N LEU A 291 -6.23 -13.73 -4.93
CA LEU A 291 -5.58 -14.91 -4.40
C LEU A 291 -4.58 -15.59 -5.33
N LEU A 292 -3.32 -15.40 -4.99
CA LEU A 292 -2.40 -16.52 -4.94
C LEU A 292 -1.82 -16.50 -3.52
N PRO A 293 -1.35 -17.63 -2.96
CA PRO A 293 -0.36 -17.58 -1.89
C PRO A 293 0.99 -17.17 -2.50
N SER A 294 1.01 -16.12 -3.33
CA SER A 294 2.23 -15.52 -3.84
C SER A 294 2.96 -14.75 -2.73
N GLN A 295 2.31 -14.57 -1.58
CA GLN A 295 2.65 -13.56 -0.60
C GLN A 295 2.19 -13.89 0.84
N PRO A 296 2.41 -15.11 1.39
CA PRO A 296 2.03 -15.43 2.78
C PRO A 296 2.62 -14.47 3.82
N ARG A 297 3.80 -13.88 3.54
CA ARG A 297 4.40 -12.82 4.38
C ARG A 297 3.56 -11.53 4.45
N PHE A 298 2.65 -11.32 3.50
CA PHE A 298 1.84 -10.11 3.39
C PHE A 298 0.45 -10.27 4.02
N TYR A 299 -0.12 -11.47 3.99
CA TYR A 299 -1.31 -11.82 4.77
C TYR A 299 -0.97 -11.83 6.27
N ALA A 300 -1.61 -10.95 7.02
CA ALA A 300 -1.48 -10.95 8.47
C ALA A 300 -2.43 -11.99 9.07
N GLU A 301 -2.12 -12.47 10.28
CA GLU A 301 -2.97 -13.42 11.04
C GLU A 301 -4.45 -13.01 11.09
N GLY A 302 -4.75 -11.71 11.12
CA GLY A 302 -6.13 -11.22 11.11
C GLY A 302 -6.88 -11.37 9.79
N TRP A 303 -6.21 -11.65 8.66
CA TRP A 303 -6.89 -11.88 7.38
C TRP A 303 -7.76 -13.14 7.43
N ASP A 304 -7.24 -14.22 8.03
CA ASP A 304 -7.98 -15.48 8.17
C ASP A 304 -9.26 -15.30 8.98
N PHE A 305 -9.23 -14.41 9.99
CA PHE A 305 -10.42 -14.01 10.71
C PHE A 305 -11.42 -13.30 9.79
N LEU A 306 -10.97 -12.37 8.94
CA LEU A 306 -11.85 -11.62 8.02
C LEU A 306 -12.59 -12.52 7.01
N ILE A 307 -12.03 -13.67 6.63
CA ILE A 307 -12.59 -14.57 5.60
C ILE A 307 -13.12 -15.93 6.11
N LYS A 308 -13.10 -16.15 7.43
CA LYS A 308 -13.57 -17.41 8.07
C LYS A 308 -15.02 -17.76 7.70
N LYS A 309 -15.25 -19.04 7.36
CA LYS A 309 -16.57 -19.64 7.03
C LYS A 309 -17.59 -19.58 8.16
N ASN A 310 -17.21 -20.06 9.34
CA ASN A 310 -18.10 -20.20 10.50
C ASN A 310 -17.92 -19.01 11.46
N GLY A 311 -18.34 -17.82 11.01
CA GLY A 311 -18.14 -16.58 11.76
C GLY A 311 -19.29 -15.59 11.70
N ILE A 312 -20.50 -16.01 11.30
CA ILE A 312 -21.65 -15.09 11.27
C ILE A 312 -21.92 -14.58 12.69
N GLY A 313 -22.08 -13.27 12.83
CA GLY A 313 -22.19 -12.60 14.12
C GLY A 313 -20.86 -12.21 14.77
N ASP A 314 -19.71 -12.61 14.21
CA ASP A 314 -18.41 -12.13 14.66
C ASP A 314 -18.35 -10.60 14.58
N GLU A 315 -17.70 -9.97 15.55
CA GLU A 315 -17.54 -8.51 15.62
C GLU A 315 -16.08 -8.08 15.67
N ILE A 316 -15.80 -6.93 15.05
CA ILE A 316 -14.53 -6.22 15.20
C ILE A 316 -14.84 -4.82 15.73
N ILE A 317 -14.35 -4.51 16.92
CA ILE A 317 -14.44 -3.20 17.52
C ILE A 317 -13.26 -2.35 17.03
N LEU A 318 -13.56 -1.29 16.27
CA LEU A 318 -12.55 -0.40 15.68
C LEU A 318 -12.33 0.82 16.59
N ASN A 319 -11.12 0.93 17.11
CA ASN A 319 -10.71 1.96 18.07
C ASN A 319 -9.56 2.78 17.47
N PHE A 320 -9.90 3.76 16.63
CA PHE A 320 -8.91 4.57 15.91
C PHE A 320 -8.11 5.54 16.80
N ASP A 321 -8.59 5.78 18.02
CA ASP A 321 -8.11 6.79 18.98
C ASP A 321 -7.14 6.23 20.03
N ARG A 322 -6.33 5.22 19.67
CA ARG A 322 -5.27 4.72 20.56
C ARG A 322 -3.97 5.52 20.37
N GLY A 323 -3.50 6.18 21.42
CA GLY A 323 -2.18 6.81 21.49
C GLY A 323 -2.17 8.26 21.99
N PRO A 324 -0.99 8.83 22.31
CA PRO A 324 -0.87 10.17 22.92
C PRO A 324 -1.29 11.35 22.02
N LYS A 325 -1.63 11.08 20.75
CA LYS A 325 -2.16 12.06 19.77
C LYS A 325 -3.54 11.69 19.25
N ALA A 326 -4.29 10.87 19.99
CA ALA A 326 -5.67 10.53 19.66
C ALA A 326 -6.52 11.80 19.53
N GLN A 327 -7.15 11.99 18.37
CA GLN A 327 -8.11 13.05 18.16
C GLN A 327 -9.48 12.42 18.41
N SER A 328 -10.15 12.79 19.49
CA SER A 328 -11.47 12.30 19.96
C SER A 328 -12.66 12.53 19.00
N ALA A 329 -12.40 12.49 17.70
CA ALA A 329 -13.33 12.83 16.63
C ALA A 329 -13.69 11.62 15.75
N HIS A 330 -13.10 10.43 15.99
CA HIS A 330 -13.46 9.24 15.24
C HIS A 330 -14.72 8.58 15.86
N PRO A 331 -15.75 8.25 15.04
CA PRO A 331 -16.90 7.52 15.56
C PRO A 331 -16.46 6.15 16.08
N HIS A 332 -17.06 5.68 17.17
CA HIS A 332 -16.87 4.31 17.62
C HIS A 332 -17.52 3.38 16.60
N LEU A 333 -16.72 2.56 15.91
CA LEU A 333 -17.25 1.68 14.86
C LEU A 333 -17.20 0.21 15.28
N VAL A 334 -18.20 -0.54 14.84
CA VAL A 334 -18.23 -2.00 14.93
C VAL A 334 -18.44 -2.55 13.53
N MET A 335 -17.62 -3.52 13.13
CA MET A 335 -17.89 -4.36 11.98
C MET A 335 -18.51 -5.67 12.45
N ARG A 336 -19.65 -6.07 11.90
CA ARG A 336 -20.29 -7.36 12.22
C ARG A 336 -20.39 -8.22 10.97
N ARG A 337 -19.95 -9.48 11.03
CA ARG A 337 -20.07 -10.40 9.90
C ARG A 337 -21.54 -10.78 9.72
N ALA A 338 -22.12 -10.37 8.59
CA ALA A 338 -23.53 -10.58 8.30
C ALA A 338 -23.77 -11.76 7.36
N ARG A 339 -22.81 -12.08 6.48
CA ARG A 339 -22.99 -13.13 5.47
C ARG A 339 -21.67 -13.81 5.10
N TYR A 340 -21.76 -15.10 4.78
CA TYR A 340 -20.71 -15.88 4.15
C TYR A 340 -21.35 -16.79 3.10
N GLU A 341 -20.79 -16.77 1.89
CA GLU A 341 -21.21 -17.63 0.77
C GLU A 341 -19.99 -18.39 0.26
N GLU A 342 -20.10 -19.72 0.26
CA GLU A 342 -19.09 -20.60 -0.30
C GLU A 342 -19.27 -20.69 -1.83
N GLY A 343 -18.18 -20.50 -2.56
CA GLY A 343 -18.15 -20.62 -4.01
C GLY A 343 -17.64 -21.98 -4.47
N LYS A 344 -17.00 -22.00 -5.64
CA LYS A 344 -16.32 -23.19 -6.18
C LYS A 344 -14.86 -23.23 -5.74
N THR A 345 -14.29 -24.42 -5.64
CA THR A 345 -12.85 -24.61 -5.51
C THR A 345 -12.16 -24.31 -6.84
N PHE A 346 -10.96 -23.73 -6.79
CA PHE A 346 -10.11 -23.52 -7.94
C PHE A 346 -8.65 -23.80 -7.60
N THR A 347 -7.87 -24.26 -8.57
CA THR A 347 -6.45 -24.53 -8.40
C THR A 347 -5.63 -23.28 -8.68
N ALA A 348 -4.71 -22.95 -7.78
CA ALA A 348 -3.82 -21.80 -7.84
C ALA A 348 -2.35 -22.25 -7.84
N LEU A 349 -1.48 -21.56 -8.59
CA LEU A 349 -0.03 -21.77 -8.56
C LEU A 349 0.62 -20.86 -7.51
N LEU A 350 1.29 -21.42 -6.51
CA LEU A 350 1.94 -20.65 -5.45
C LEU A 350 3.25 -20.03 -5.94
N HIS A 351 3.78 -19.05 -5.20
CA HIS A 351 5.15 -18.55 -5.46
C HIS A 351 6.22 -19.63 -5.35
N THR A 352 5.95 -20.72 -4.61
CA THR A 352 6.86 -21.87 -4.51
C THR A 352 6.83 -22.78 -5.75
N GLY A 353 5.94 -22.52 -6.72
CA GLY A 353 5.68 -23.38 -7.87
C GLY A 353 4.72 -24.53 -7.61
N ASN A 354 4.24 -24.71 -6.36
CA ASN A 354 3.25 -25.72 -6.03
C ASN A 354 1.85 -25.33 -6.53
N LYS A 355 0.97 -26.31 -6.71
CA LYS A 355 -0.45 -26.05 -6.97
C LYS A 355 -1.27 -26.35 -5.71
N GLU A 356 -2.17 -25.45 -5.35
CA GLU A 356 -3.10 -25.65 -4.23
C GLU A 356 -4.53 -25.39 -4.66
N ASP A 357 -5.44 -26.20 -4.12
CA ASP A 357 -6.88 -26.03 -4.30
C ASP A 357 -7.42 -25.08 -3.24
N ILE A 358 -8.02 -23.99 -3.70
CA ILE A 358 -8.52 -22.92 -2.86
C ILE A 358 -10.03 -22.78 -3.01
N GLN A 359 -10.73 -22.77 -1.89
CA GLN A 359 -12.15 -22.51 -1.82
C GLN A 359 -12.43 -21.02 -2.03
N SER A 360 -13.13 -20.66 -3.13
CA SER A 360 -13.64 -19.30 -3.31
C SER A 360 -14.78 -19.01 -2.32
N SER A 361 -14.93 -17.74 -1.96
CA SER A 361 -15.98 -17.30 -1.05
C SER A 361 -16.31 -15.82 -1.20
N THR A 362 -17.48 -15.44 -0.71
CA THR A 362 -17.87 -14.05 -0.50
C THR A 362 -18.20 -13.84 0.97
N THR A 363 -17.50 -12.93 1.65
CA THR A 363 -17.78 -12.56 3.04
C THR A 363 -18.29 -11.14 3.10
N THR A 364 -19.40 -10.89 3.79
CA THR A 364 -19.94 -9.55 4.01
C THR A 364 -19.89 -9.18 5.47
N TRP A 365 -19.28 -8.04 5.75
CA TRP A 365 -19.28 -7.36 7.04
C TRP A 365 -20.12 -6.08 6.94
N GLU A 366 -21.07 -5.89 7.84
CA GLU A 366 -21.77 -4.62 7.98
C GLU A 366 -21.03 -3.70 8.94
N ILE A 367 -20.97 -2.41 8.63
CA ILE A 367 -20.26 -1.40 9.42
C ILE A 367 -21.29 -0.54 10.12
N PHE A 368 -21.21 -0.44 11.44
CA PHE A 368 -22.12 0.31 12.28
C PHE A 368 -21.38 1.40 13.07
N ASN A 369 -22.07 2.51 13.29
CA ASN A 369 -21.73 3.44 14.36
C ASN A 369 -22.26 2.85 15.68
N ARG A 370 -21.38 2.60 16.63
CA ARG A 370 -21.71 1.96 17.91
C ARG A 370 -22.60 2.84 18.79
N ASP A 371 -22.39 4.16 18.76
CA ASP A 371 -23.10 5.10 19.63
C ASP A 371 -24.55 5.31 19.18
N THR A 372 -24.82 5.22 17.88
CA THR A 372 -26.15 5.42 17.29
C THR A 372 -26.83 4.13 16.84
N ALA A 373 -26.11 3.00 16.85
CA ALA A 373 -26.47 1.75 16.19
C ALA A 373 -26.80 1.87 14.69
N GLY A 374 -26.50 3.02 14.06
CA GLY A 374 -26.80 3.28 12.65
C GLY A 374 -25.84 2.53 11.72
N ARG A 375 -26.39 1.85 10.71
CA ARG A 375 -25.60 1.22 9.65
C ARG A 375 -24.97 2.30 8.75
N LEU A 376 -23.66 2.26 8.62
CA LEU A 376 -22.87 3.20 7.81
C LEU A 376 -22.53 2.65 6.42
N GLY A 377 -22.44 1.32 6.28
CA GLY A 377 -22.03 0.69 5.03
C GLY A 377 -21.74 -0.80 5.19
N ARG A 378 -20.91 -1.33 4.30
CA ARG A 378 -20.44 -2.72 4.32
C ARG A 378 -19.05 -2.88 3.69
N LEU A 379 -18.33 -3.88 4.16
CA LEU A 379 -17.16 -4.45 3.49
C LEU A 379 -17.56 -5.80 2.91
N VAL A 380 -17.39 -5.97 1.59
CA VAL A 380 -17.55 -7.24 0.88
C VAL A 380 -16.18 -7.75 0.46
N ILE A 381 -15.82 -8.97 0.84
CA ILE A 381 -14.55 -9.61 0.46
C ILE A 381 -14.86 -10.77 -0.48
N ASN A 382 -14.42 -10.65 -1.72
CA ASN A 382 -14.53 -11.68 -2.75
C ASN A 382 -13.20 -12.41 -2.90
N ARG A 383 -13.17 -13.66 -2.48
CA ARG A 383 -12.00 -14.54 -2.56
C ARG A 383 -12.03 -15.31 -3.89
N ARG A 384 -11.44 -14.74 -4.95
CA ARG A 384 -11.42 -15.29 -6.33
C ARG A 384 -10.40 -14.57 -7.20
N PHE A 385 -9.90 -15.22 -8.26
CA PHE A 385 -9.11 -14.51 -9.28
C PHE A 385 -9.82 -13.26 -9.80
N CYS A 386 -9.05 -12.19 -10.00
CA CYS A 386 -9.53 -11.02 -10.71
C CYS A 386 -9.78 -11.35 -12.18
N ARG A 387 -10.72 -10.63 -12.78
CA ARG A 387 -11.20 -10.81 -14.15
C ARG A 387 -11.13 -9.49 -14.89
N GLN A 388 -11.13 -9.53 -16.23
CA GLN A 388 -11.14 -8.32 -17.06
C GLN A 388 -12.25 -7.33 -16.65
N ASP A 389 -13.44 -7.85 -16.36
CA ASP A 389 -14.62 -7.03 -16.04
C ASP A 389 -14.54 -6.35 -14.66
N ASP A 390 -13.59 -6.77 -13.79
CA ASP A 390 -13.33 -6.09 -12.52
C ASP A 390 -12.70 -4.70 -12.74
N PHE A 391 -12.13 -4.47 -13.93
CA PHE A 391 -11.50 -3.21 -14.34
C PHE A 391 -12.42 -2.33 -15.18
N THR A 392 -13.73 -2.54 -15.08
CA THR A 392 -14.72 -1.63 -15.67
C THR A 392 -14.81 -0.36 -14.80
N SER A 393 -14.37 0.77 -15.36
CA SER A 393 -14.59 2.10 -14.77
C SER A 393 -15.94 2.67 -15.23
N GLY A 394 -16.66 3.34 -14.33
CA GLY A 394 -18.07 3.71 -14.53
C GLY A 394 -19.00 2.78 -13.73
N ASN A 395 -20.27 3.18 -13.57
CA ASN A 395 -21.28 2.48 -12.74
C ASN A 395 -21.14 2.64 -11.22
N GLY A 396 -20.64 3.79 -10.73
CA GLY A 396 -20.53 4.03 -9.30
C GLY A 396 -19.47 3.17 -8.62
N ARG A 397 -18.35 2.90 -9.30
CA ARG A 397 -17.19 2.18 -8.75
C ARG A 397 -15.94 3.05 -8.85
N ALA A 398 -15.18 3.12 -7.75
CA ALA A 398 -13.86 3.74 -7.69
C ALA A 398 -12.81 2.65 -7.44
N LEU A 399 -12.01 2.34 -8.47
CA LEU A 399 -11.02 1.27 -8.40
C LEU A 399 -9.76 1.74 -7.67
N VAL A 400 -9.19 0.87 -6.83
CA VAL A 400 -7.89 1.08 -6.18
C VAL A 400 -7.08 -0.22 -6.13
N MET A 401 -5.76 -0.10 -6.26
CA MET A 401 -4.80 -1.15 -5.96
C MET A 401 -3.47 -0.57 -5.46
N SER A 402 -2.52 -1.43 -5.06
CA SER A 402 -1.16 -0.97 -4.78
C SER A 402 -0.30 -0.92 -6.05
N PHE A 403 0.81 -0.18 -6.01
CA PHE A 403 1.73 -0.05 -7.13
C PHE A 403 2.37 -1.39 -7.51
N ASN A 404 2.59 -2.28 -6.52
CA ASN A 404 3.07 -3.63 -6.79
C ASN A 404 2.06 -4.43 -7.63
N GLU A 405 0.77 -4.30 -7.35
CA GLU A 405 -0.29 -5.01 -8.08
C GLU A 405 -0.56 -4.42 -9.46
N LEU A 406 -0.35 -3.11 -9.62
CA LEU A 406 -0.38 -2.47 -10.93
C LEU A 406 0.59 -3.14 -11.91
N PHE A 407 1.74 -3.62 -11.43
CA PHE A 407 2.67 -4.37 -12.27
C PHE A 407 2.06 -5.68 -12.80
N PHE A 408 1.33 -6.44 -11.99
CA PHE A 408 0.70 -7.70 -12.45
C PHE A 408 -0.40 -7.47 -13.50
N VAL A 409 -0.98 -6.27 -13.51
CA VAL A 409 -1.92 -5.83 -14.55
C VAL A 409 -1.19 -5.35 -15.81
N ALA A 410 -0.08 -4.63 -15.64
CA ALA A 410 0.66 -4.04 -16.75
C ALA A 410 1.63 -5.03 -17.44
N THR A 411 2.09 -6.06 -16.74
CA THR A 411 3.11 -6.97 -17.27
C THR A 411 2.55 -7.82 -18.42
N PRO A 412 3.27 -7.91 -19.55
CA PRO A 412 2.87 -8.76 -20.69
C PRO A 412 3.16 -10.25 -20.46
N ASP A 413 3.98 -10.56 -19.46
CA ASP A 413 4.46 -11.91 -19.16
C ASP A 413 3.31 -12.72 -18.56
N ARG A 414 2.82 -13.73 -19.28
CA ARG A 414 1.65 -14.52 -18.87
C ARG A 414 1.87 -15.29 -17.58
N GLU A 415 3.12 -15.63 -17.25
CA GLU A 415 3.43 -16.36 -16.00
C GLU A 415 3.41 -15.43 -14.78
N LYS A 416 3.60 -14.13 -15.01
CA LYS A 416 3.64 -13.10 -13.97
C LYS A 416 2.40 -12.20 -13.96
N SER A 417 1.60 -12.24 -15.02
CA SER A 417 0.41 -11.43 -15.21
C SER A 417 -0.81 -12.04 -14.56
N TRP A 418 -1.79 -11.21 -14.20
CA TRP A 418 -3.13 -11.65 -13.84
C TRP A 418 -4.02 -12.00 -15.05
N GLY A 419 -3.46 -11.98 -16.27
CA GLY A 419 -4.21 -12.23 -17.49
C GLY A 419 -5.16 -11.08 -17.88
N ILE A 420 -4.99 -9.92 -17.25
CA ILE A 420 -5.73 -8.70 -17.55
C ILE A 420 -5.08 -8.01 -18.74
N ASP A 421 -5.91 -7.52 -19.67
CA ASP A 421 -5.45 -6.79 -20.83
C ASP A 421 -5.82 -5.29 -20.72
N PRO A 422 -4.86 -4.41 -20.41
CA PRO A 422 -5.11 -2.97 -20.30
C PRO A 422 -5.58 -2.32 -21.61
N GLU A 423 -5.36 -2.96 -22.76
CA GLU A 423 -5.86 -2.46 -24.03
C GLU A 423 -7.39 -2.51 -24.10
N LYS A 424 -8.04 -3.39 -23.35
CA LYS A 424 -9.50 -3.52 -23.28
C LYS A 424 -10.16 -2.57 -22.29
N PHE A 425 -9.38 -1.81 -21.50
CA PHE A 425 -9.95 -0.78 -20.63
C PHE A 425 -10.58 0.34 -21.45
N SER A 426 -11.61 0.98 -20.91
CA SER A 426 -12.24 2.12 -21.58
C SER A 426 -11.25 3.29 -21.75
N PRO A 427 -11.44 4.16 -22.76
CA PRO A 427 -10.56 5.31 -22.97
C PRO A 427 -10.51 6.29 -21.78
N ASP A 428 -11.61 6.42 -21.04
CA ASP A 428 -11.77 7.26 -19.85
C ASP A 428 -11.37 6.55 -18.54
N PHE A 429 -10.83 5.34 -18.63
CA PHE A 429 -10.44 4.55 -17.46
C PHE A 429 -9.44 5.30 -16.58
N LYS A 430 -9.77 5.36 -15.30
CA LYS A 430 -8.92 5.84 -14.21
C LYS A 430 -8.97 4.84 -13.05
N MET A 431 -7.83 4.66 -12.40
CA MET A 431 -7.71 3.86 -11.19
C MET A 431 -6.83 4.59 -10.18
N TYR A 432 -7.20 4.52 -8.91
CA TYR A 432 -6.35 5.01 -7.84
C TYR A 432 -5.24 3.98 -7.56
N VAL A 433 -4.04 4.46 -7.29
CA VAL A 433 -2.94 3.60 -6.83
C VAL A 433 -2.51 4.10 -5.47
N LYS A 434 -2.54 3.21 -4.47
CA LYS A 434 -2.35 3.52 -3.06
C LYS A 434 -1.17 4.46 -2.79
N GLN A 435 -0.02 4.21 -3.42
CA GLN A 435 1.21 4.98 -3.23
C GLN A 435 1.32 6.24 -4.09
N LEU A 436 0.46 6.39 -5.12
CA LEU A 436 0.54 7.49 -6.07
C LEU A 436 -0.30 8.69 -5.64
N ARG A 437 0.15 9.90 -5.99
CA ARG A 437 -0.56 11.15 -5.66
C ARG A 437 -1.69 11.52 -6.63
N LYS A 438 -1.75 10.86 -7.79
CA LYS A 438 -2.76 11.05 -8.84
C LYS A 438 -3.32 9.69 -9.29
N PRO A 439 -4.58 9.63 -9.76
CA PRO A 439 -5.11 8.47 -10.44
C PRO A 439 -4.28 8.13 -11.69
N VAL A 440 -4.17 6.84 -11.98
CA VAL A 440 -3.47 6.30 -13.14
C VAL A 440 -4.47 6.11 -14.28
N PRO A 441 -4.31 6.81 -15.42
CA PRO A 441 -5.14 6.60 -16.60
C PRO A 441 -4.68 5.36 -17.39
N ARG A 442 -5.55 4.82 -18.26
CA ARG A 442 -5.21 3.71 -19.18
C ARG A 442 -3.88 3.90 -19.90
N GLY A 443 -3.63 5.10 -20.42
CA GLY A 443 -2.40 5.41 -21.17
C GLY A 443 -1.12 5.21 -20.34
N MET A 444 -1.15 5.52 -19.04
CA MET A 444 -0.01 5.31 -18.16
C MET A 444 0.23 3.82 -17.90
N ILE A 445 -0.82 3.01 -17.76
CA ILE A 445 -0.70 1.54 -17.63
C ILE A 445 -0.07 0.93 -18.90
N LEU A 446 -0.51 1.38 -20.07
CA LEU A 446 0.07 0.95 -21.35
C LEU A 446 1.54 1.36 -21.49
N ASN A 447 1.94 2.52 -20.96
CA ASN A 447 3.35 2.94 -20.95
C ASN A 447 4.20 2.10 -19.99
N ILE A 448 3.67 1.72 -18.82
CA ILE A 448 4.32 0.74 -17.93
C ILE A 448 4.53 -0.58 -18.69
N ARG A 449 3.49 -1.10 -19.37
CA ARG A 449 3.57 -2.32 -20.19
C ARG A 449 4.65 -2.23 -21.27
N LYS A 450 4.72 -1.12 -22.00
CA LYS A 450 5.76 -0.86 -23.02
C LYS A 450 7.16 -0.82 -22.41
N GLY A 451 7.29 -0.25 -21.21
CA GLY A 451 8.55 -0.25 -20.45
C GLY A 451 9.03 -1.66 -20.11
N GLU A 452 8.12 -2.55 -19.69
CA GLU A 452 8.42 -3.96 -19.37
C GLU A 452 8.71 -4.83 -20.61
N GLN A 453 8.13 -4.48 -21.76
CA GLN A 453 8.40 -5.14 -23.06
C GLN A 453 9.69 -4.69 -23.73
N GLY A 454 10.30 -3.59 -23.26
CA GLY A 454 11.47 -3.01 -23.88
C GLY A 454 12.67 -3.95 -23.85
N SER A 455 13.50 -3.91 -24.89
CA SER A 455 14.77 -4.65 -24.96
C SER A 455 15.81 -4.20 -23.92
N TRP A 456 15.45 -3.23 -23.08
CA TRP A 456 16.21 -2.61 -22.02
C TRP A 456 15.71 -3.04 -20.64
N ARG A 457 15.04 -4.19 -20.50
CA ARG A 457 14.49 -4.64 -19.21
C ARG A 457 15.61 -4.86 -18.18
N PHE A 458 15.85 -3.86 -17.33
CA PHE A 458 16.86 -3.91 -16.27
C PHE A 458 16.28 -4.37 -14.93
N LEU A 459 15.00 -4.08 -14.69
CA LEU A 459 14.33 -4.27 -13.42
C LEU A 459 12.83 -4.43 -13.62
N SER A 460 12.26 -5.48 -13.04
CA SER A 460 10.82 -5.68 -12.94
C SER A 460 10.23 -4.70 -11.93
N LEU A 461 9.25 -3.88 -12.31
CA LEU A 461 8.62 -2.90 -11.40
C LEU A 461 7.75 -3.53 -10.31
N GLY A 462 7.39 -4.81 -10.46
CA GLY A 462 6.82 -5.62 -9.40
C GLY A 462 7.92 -6.17 -8.49
N SER A 463 7.66 -6.25 -7.19
CA SER A 463 8.48 -7.10 -6.33
C SER A 463 8.12 -8.55 -6.60
N GLU A 464 8.89 -9.22 -7.46
CA GLU A 464 8.93 -10.69 -7.45
C GLU A 464 9.48 -11.11 -6.09
N VAL A 465 8.71 -11.95 -5.39
CA VAL A 465 9.13 -12.56 -4.13
C VAL A 465 10.12 -13.66 -4.46
N ASN A 466 11.33 -13.27 -4.86
CA ASN A 466 12.51 -14.13 -4.80
C ASN A 466 13.38 -13.68 -3.63
#